data_AF-A0A836UN71-F1
#
_entry.id   AF-A0A836UN71-F1
#
_cell.length_a   1.000
_cell.length_b   1.000
_cell.length_c   1.000
_cell.angle_alpha   90.00
_cell.angle_beta   90.00
_cell.angle_gamma   90.00
#
_symmetry.space_group_name_H-M   'P 1'
#
loop_
_entity.id
_entity.type
_entity.pdbx_description
1 polymer ?
#
loop_
_entity_poly.entity_id
_entity_poly.type
_entity_poly.pdbx_seq_one_letter_code
_entity_poly.pdbx_strand_id
1 'polypeptide(L)'
;MARKDIRTISIFCAACRSLLYKYRKGGRGGLVKCLEDRIVDDRTAGDLKCPHCGQEFARFKMMQGQRAHKIIQGKVYTKGMSRK
;
A
#
# COMPACT_ATOMS: atom_id res chain seq x y z
N MET A 1 -12.66 18.06 -6.34
CA MET A 1 -13.60 16.91 -6.31
C MET A 1 -13.22 15.96 -5.18
N ALA A 2 -14.03 15.89 -4.13
CA ALA A 2 -13.81 14.94 -3.03
C ALA A 2 -13.87 13.51 -3.59
N ARG A 3 -12.86 12.69 -3.29
CA ARG A 3 -12.84 11.28 -3.72
C ARG A 3 -13.98 10.57 -2.99
N LYS A 4 -15.11 10.40 -3.68
CA LYS A 4 -16.24 9.58 -3.23
C LYS A 4 -15.67 8.19 -2.96
N ASP A 5 -15.76 7.73 -1.70
CA ASP A 5 -15.17 6.49 -1.19
C ASP A 5 -13.71 6.60 -0.68
N ILE A 6 -13.55 7.12 0.55
CA ILE A 6 -12.29 7.08 1.29
C ILE A 6 -12.43 6.05 2.40
N ARG A 7 -11.48 5.12 2.49
CA ARG A 7 -11.46 4.09 3.53
C ARG A 7 -10.04 3.66 3.84
N THR A 8 -9.84 3.16 5.05
CA THR A 8 -8.57 2.52 5.42
C THR A 8 -8.61 1.06 5.01
N ILE A 9 -7.69 0.66 4.14
CA ILE A 9 -7.48 -0.73 3.76
C ILE A 9 -6.26 -1.28 4.47
N SER A 10 -6.20 -2.59 4.62
CA SER A 10 -5.02 -3.30 5.12
C SER A 10 -4.29 -3.96 3.95
N ILE A 11 -2.99 -3.76 3.86
CA ILE A 11 -2.11 -4.28 2.82
C ILE A 11 -1.18 -5.32 3.46
N PHE A 12 -1.21 -6.53 2.94
CA PHE A 12 -0.48 -7.67 3.48
C PHE A 12 0.54 -8.18 2.47
N CYS A 13 1.62 -8.79 2.97
CA CYS A 13 2.58 -9.50 2.13
C CYS A 13 1.91 -10.73 1.49
N ALA A 14 2.08 -10.94 0.19
CA ALA A 14 1.54 -12.11 -0.48
C ALA A 14 2.24 -13.43 -0.08
N ALA A 15 3.52 -13.37 0.29
CA ALA A 15 4.30 -14.56 0.64
C ALA A 15 3.98 -15.07 2.06
N CYS A 16 4.10 -14.21 3.07
CA CYS A 16 3.99 -14.61 4.47
C CYS A 16 2.72 -14.11 5.17
N ARG A 17 1.86 -13.36 4.47
CA ARG A 17 0.59 -12.81 4.99
C ARG A 17 0.75 -11.81 6.15
N SER A 18 1.96 -11.34 6.44
CA SER A 18 2.19 -10.29 7.44
C SER A 18 1.52 -8.99 7.01
N LEU A 19 0.96 -8.25 7.97
CA LEU A 19 0.45 -6.90 7.71
C LEU A 19 1.64 -5.96 7.43
N LEU A 20 1.64 -5.32 6.26
CA LEU A 20 2.68 -4.37 5.87
C LEU A 20 2.21 -2.95 6.19
N TYR A 21 1.09 -2.52 5.59
CA TYR A 21 0.57 -1.16 5.75
C TYR A 21 -0.91 -1.15 6.13
N LYS A 22 -1.33 -0.13 6.87
CA LYS A 22 -2.71 0.41 6.78
C LYS A 22 -2.69 1.66 5.91
N TYR A 23 -3.55 1.71 4.90
CA TYR A 23 -3.50 2.76 3.89
C TYR A 23 -4.86 3.41 3.65
N ARG A 24 -4.90 4.74 3.71
CA ARG A 24 -6.10 5.53 3.40
C ARG A 24 -6.30 5.61 1.89
N LYS A 25 -7.03 4.63 1.36
CA LYS A 25 -7.33 4.51 -0.06
C LYS A 25 -8.56 5.33 -0.41
N GLY A 26 -8.44 6.12 -1.47
CA GLY A 26 -9.57 6.77 -2.12
C GLY A 26 -9.91 6.11 -3.45
N GLY A 27 -11.21 6.06 -3.78
CA GLY A 27 -11.75 5.50 -5.01
C GLY A 27 -11.73 3.97 -5.07
N ARG A 28 -12.33 3.41 -6.13
CA ARG A 28 -12.58 1.95 -6.26
C ARG A 28 -11.56 1.18 -7.12
N GLY A 29 -10.61 1.87 -7.77
CA GLY A 29 -9.61 1.23 -8.64
C GLY A 29 -8.58 0.38 -7.88
N GLY A 30 -7.75 -0.39 -8.62
CA GLY A 30 -6.70 -1.23 -8.03
C GLY A 30 -5.63 -0.47 -7.24
N LEU A 31 -4.90 -1.19 -6.38
CA LEU A 31 -3.79 -0.64 -5.61
C LEU A 31 -2.49 -0.69 -6.41
N VAL A 32 -2.16 0.39 -7.12
CA VAL A 32 -0.92 0.51 -7.89
C VAL A 32 0.19 1.22 -7.12
N LYS A 33 -0.19 2.19 -6.28
CA LYS A 33 0.73 3.06 -5.54
C LYS A 33 0.16 3.48 -4.19
N CYS A 34 1.05 3.64 -3.22
CA CYS A 34 0.75 4.22 -1.91
C CYS A 34 1.50 5.54 -1.78
N LEU A 35 0.81 6.65 -1.56
CA LEU A 35 1.46 7.91 -1.19
C LEU A 35 1.84 7.84 0.29
N GLU A 36 3.05 8.26 0.66
CA GLU A 36 3.53 8.18 2.05
C GLU A 36 2.60 8.93 3.01
N ASP A 37 2.11 10.12 2.63
CA ASP A 37 1.13 10.92 3.40
C ASP A 37 -0.23 10.26 3.66
N ARG A 38 -0.49 9.11 3.02
CA ARG A 38 -1.75 8.35 3.18
C ARG A 38 -1.53 7.01 3.88
N ILE A 39 -0.30 6.68 4.24
CA ILE A 39 0.00 5.53 5.10
C ILE A 39 -0.39 5.92 6.52
N VAL A 40 -1.30 5.14 7.09
CA VAL A 40 -1.82 5.33 8.46
C VAL A 40 -0.94 4.60 9.47
N ASP A 41 -0.43 3.43 9.07
CA ASP A 41 0.42 2.56 9.88
C ASP A 41 1.42 1.90 8.93
N ASP A 42 2.70 2.15 9.17
CA ASP A 42 3.81 1.50 8.46
C ASP A 42 4.46 0.48 9.41
N ARG A 43 4.34 -0.80 9.08
CA ARG A 43 4.97 -1.89 9.85
C ARG A 43 6.24 -2.41 9.20
N THR A 44 6.76 -1.67 8.24
CA THR A 44 8.03 -1.93 7.58
C THR A 44 9.06 -0.99 8.16
N ALA A 45 10.34 -1.33 8.09
CA ALA A 45 11.41 -0.46 8.57
C ALA A 45 11.67 0.72 7.61
N GLY A 46 10.72 1.06 6.74
CA GLY A 46 10.86 2.04 5.66
C GLY A 46 11.71 1.56 4.48
N ASP A 47 12.16 0.30 4.49
CA ASP A 47 13.03 -0.29 3.47
C ASP A 47 12.27 -0.90 2.28
N LEU A 48 10.94 -0.80 2.29
CA LEU A 48 10.04 -1.35 1.27
C LEU A 48 10.12 -2.88 1.15
N LYS A 49 10.58 -3.55 2.20
CA LYS A 49 10.64 -5.00 2.32
C LYS A 49 9.74 -5.48 3.44
N CYS A 50 9.28 -6.71 3.31
CA CYS A 50 8.55 -7.36 4.39
C CYS A 50 9.52 -7.66 5.54
N PRO A 51 9.24 -7.23 6.79
CA PRO A 51 10.12 -7.50 7.93
C PRO A 51 10.16 -9.00 8.30
N HIS A 52 9.18 -9.79 7.87
CA HIS A 52 9.10 -11.22 8.19
C HIS A 52 9.80 -12.13 7.18
N CYS A 53 9.72 -11.82 5.88
CA CYS A 53 10.29 -12.69 4.84
C CYS A 53 11.31 -12.01 3.92
N GLY A 54 11.61 -10.73 4.15
CA GLY A 54 12.57 -9.95 3.35
C GLY A 54 12.10 -9.61 1.93
N GLN A 55 10.89 -10.02 1.53
CA GLN A 55 10.40 -9.78 0.18
C GLN A 55 10.22 -8.28 -0.08
N GLU A 56 10.90 -7.77 -1.12
CA GLU A 56 10.62 -6.46 -1.69
C GLU A 56 9.19 -6.46 -2.28
N PHE A 57 8.34 -5.57 -1.75
CA PHE A 57 6.93 -5.48 -2.16
C PHE A 57 6.59 -4.18 -2.86
N ALA A 58 7.44 -3.16 -2.72
CA ALA A 58 7.26 -1.87 -3.36
C ALA A 58 8.61 -1.26 -3.74
N ARG A 59 8.57 -0.25 -4.61
CA ARG A 59 9.72 0.58 -4.98
C ARG A 59 9.41 2.05 -4.74
N PHE A 60 10.40 2.80 -4.28
CA PHE A 60 10.26 4.24 -4.11
C PHE A 60 10.10 4.92 -5.47
N LYS A 61 9.21 5.91 -5.54
CA LYS A 61 9.03 6.76 -6.71
C LYS A 61 8.47 8.13 -6.32
N MET A 62 9.05 9.19 -6.86
CA MET A 62 8.46 10.53 -6.81
C MET A 62 7.32 10.64 -7.83
N MET A 63 6.17 11.17 -7.39
CA MET A 63 5.00 11.40 -8.26
C MET A 63 4.36 12.74 -7.95
N GLN A 64 4.36 13.65 -8.94
CA GLN A 64 3.74 14.99 -8.79
C GLN A 64 4.26 15.73 -7.54
N GLY A 65 5.57 15.65 -7.27
CA GLY A 65 6.20 16.25 -6.09
C GLY A 65 6.01 15.50 -4.78
N GLN A 66 5.28 14.38 -4.76
CA GLN A 66 5.02 13.58 -3.56
C GLN A 66 5.79 12.26 -3.56
N ARG A 67 6.21 11.83 -2.37
CA ARG A 67 6.86 10.53 -2.15
C ARG A 67 5.83 9.41 -2.19
N ALA A 68 6.12 8.36 -2.98
CA ALA A 68 5.20 7.26 -3.18
C ALA A 68 5.92 5.91 -3.24
N HIS A 69 5.24 4.87 -2.74
CA HIS A 69 5.65 3.47 -2.87
C HIS A 69 4.85 2.84 -4.00
N LYS A 70 5.52 2.55 -5.12
CA LYS A 70 4.93 1.82 -6.25
C LYS A 70 4.91 0.33 -5.92
N ILE A 71 3.73 -0.25 -5.80
CA ILE A 71 3.57 -1.65 -5.43
C ILE A 71 4.03 -2.55 -6.59
N ILE A 72 4.81 -3.59 -6.26
CA ILE A 72 5.21 -4.63 -7.20
C ILE A 72 4.05 -5.62 -7.32
N GLN A 73 3.64 -5.89 -8.56
CA GLN A 73 2.51 -6.77 -8.85
C GLN A 73 2.69 -8.16 -8.22
N GLY A 74 1.63 -8.68 -7.60
CA GLY A 74 1.62 -10.01 -6.99
C GLY A 74 2.38 -10.12 -5.65
N LYS A 75 3.06 -9.06 -5.20
CA LYS A 75 3.83 -9.09 -3.94
C LYS A 75 3.00 -8.75 -2.70
N VAL A 76 1.81 -8.19 -2.89
CA VAL A 76 0.87 -7.87 -1.81
C VAL A 76 -0.54 -8.33 -2.17
N TYR A 77 -1.35 -8.56 -1.14
CA TYR A 77 -2.81 -8.60 -1.26
C TYR A 77 -3.43 -7.62 -0.26
N THR A 78 -4.69 -7.28 -0.47
CA THR A 78 -5.37 -6.27 0.34
C THR A 78 -6.68 -6.78 0.92
N LYS A 79 -7.04 -6.31 2.11
CA LYS A 79 -8.39 -6.46 2.67
C LYS A 79 -9.04 -5.08 2.85
N GLY A 80 -10.36 -5.03 2.67
CA GLY A 80 -11.16 -3.80 2.83
C GLY A 80 -11.31 -2.93 1.58
N MET A 81 -10.86 -3.38 0.40
CA MET A 81 -11.12 -2.66 -0.86
C MET A 81 -12.62 -2.55 -1.16
N SER A 82 -13.06 -1.42 -1.74
CA SER A 82 -14.38 -1.35 -2.36
C SER A 82 -14.39 -2.29 -3.55
N ARG A 83 -15.24 -3.30 -3.51
CA ARG A 83 -15.59 -4.02 -4.72
C ARG A 83 -16.48 -3.09 -5.56
N LYS A 84 -16.33 -3.17 -6.88
CA LYS A 84 -17.19 -2.47 -7.83
C LYS A 84 -18.44 -3.31 -8.04
#